data_AF-A0A1H6U8P2-F1
#
_entry.id   AF-A0A1H6U8P2-F1
#
_cell.length_a   1.000
_cell.length_b   1.000
_cell.length_c   1.000
_cell.angle_alpha   90.00
_cell.angle_beta   90.00
_cell.angle_gamma   90.00
#
_symmetry.space_group_name_H-M   'P 1'
#
loop_
_entity.id
_entity.type
_entity.pdbx_description
1 polymer ?
#
loop_
_entity_poly.entity_id
_entity_poly.type
_entity_poly.pdbx_seq_one_letter_code
_entity_poly.pdbx_strand_id
1 'polypeptide(L)' 'MVNDEGVTDTRHYKFEQIKAKELARGASEDEATRIAAATVDKVMEQDSSQ' A
#
# COMPACT_ATOMS: atom_id res chain seq x y z
N MET A 1 25.04 -0.51 -2.63
CA MET A 1 24.02 0.43 -2.12
C MET A 1 22.70 -0.08 -2.65
N VAL A 2 21.85 -0.64 -1.78
CA VAL A 2 20.57 -1.24 -2.20
C VAL A 2 19.61 -0.09 -2.43
N ASN A 3 19.02 -0.03 -3.63
CA ASN A 3 18.19 1.07 -4.10
C ASN A 3 16.91 1.17 -3.27
N ASP A 4 16.87 2.14 -2.34
CA ASP A 4 15.70 2.49 -1.54
C ASP A 4 14.55 3.06 -2.40
N GLU A 5 14.88 3.57 -3.58
CA GLU A 5 13.92 4.08 -4.59
C GLU A 5 12.95 2.98 -5.07
N GLY A 6 13.41 1.74 -5.28
CA GLY A 6 12.56 0.65 -5.73
C GLY A 6 11.54 0.18 -4.68
N VAL A 7 11.90 0.26 -3.40
CA VAL A 7 11.02 -0.11 -2.29
C VAL A 7 9.96 0.96 -2.06
N THR A 8 10.35 2.23 -2.17
CA THR A 8 9.43 3.37 -2.01
C THR A 8 8.40 3.41 -3.14
N ASP A 9 8.82 3.18 -4.39
CA ASP A 9 7.91 3.05 -5.53
C ASP A 9 6.97 1.84 -5.37
N THR A 10 7.49 0.71 -4.89
CA THR A 10 6.65 -0.48 -4.66
C THR A 10 5.63 -0.25 -3.55
N ARG A 11 6.02 0.42 -2.45
CA ARG A 11 5.12 0.74 -1.34
C ARG A 11 4.04 1.72 -1.77
N HIS A 12 4.41 2.83 -2.41
CA HIS A 12 3.44 3.81 -2.88
C HIS A 12 2.49 3.19 -3.92
N TYR A 13 3.01 2.38 -4.84
CA TYR A 13 2.19 1.67 -5.82
C TYR A 13 1.19 0.70 -5.18
N LYS A 14 1.61 -0.08 -4.18
CA LYS A 14 0.70 -0.98 -3.45
C LYS A 14 -0.33 -0.19 -2.62
N PHE A 15 0.08 0.90 -2.00
CA PHE A 15 -0.81 1.80 -1.28
C PHE A 15 -1.93 2.32 -2.21
N GLU A 16 -1.59 2.88 -3.37
CA GLU A 16 -2.57 3.41 -4.32
C GLU A 16 -3.50 2.32 -4.86
N GLN A 17 -2.99 1.11 -5.12
CA GLN A 17 -3.84 -0.03 -5.50
C GLN A 17 -4.84 -0.42 -4.42
N ILE A 18 -4.43 -0.42 -3.15
CA ILE A 18 -5.33 -0.75 -2.04
C ILE A 18 -6.36 0.37 -1.87
N LYS A 19 -5.92 1.64 -1.91
CA LYS A 19 -6.80 2.81 -1.85
C LYS A 19 -7.87 2.75 -2.93
N ALA A 20 -7.48 2.48 -4.20
CA ALA A 20 -8.41 2.36 -5.31
C ALA A 20 -9.43 1.22 -5.13
N LYS A 21 -9.02 0.08 -4.57
CA LYS A 21 -9.93 -1.05 -4.27
C LYS A 21 -10.96 -0.69 -3.20
N GLU A 22 -10.55 0.01 -2.15
CA GLU A 22 -11.47 0.43 -1.08
C GLU A 22 -12.42 1.52 -1.57
N LEU A 23 -11.95 2.47 -2.38
CA LEU A 23 -12.82 3.44 -3.05
C LEU A 23 -13.87 2.73 -3.95
N ALA A 24 -13.47 1.71 -4.70
CA ALA A 24 -14.38 0.92 -5.54
C ALA A 24 -15.39 0.11 -4.72
N ARG A 25 -15.09 -0.20 -3.45
CA ARG A 25 -16.03 -0.82 -2.49
C ARG A 25 -17.01 0.18 -1.89
N GLY A 26 -16.84 1.47 -2.17
CA GLY A 26 -17.66 2.56 -1.64
C GLY A 26 -17.12 3.16 -0.34
N ALA A 27 -15.87 2.88 0.03
CA ALA A 27 -15.23 3.55 1.15
C ALA A 27 -15.01 5.03 0.83
N SER A 28 -15.06 5.87 1.86
CA SER A 28 -14.66 7.28 1.75
C SER A 28 -13.15 7.40 1.49
N GLU A 29 -12.71 8.54 0.96
CA GLU A 29 -11.27 8.75 0.70
C GLU A 29 -10.42 8.63 1.97
N ASP A 30 -10.89 9.15 3.10
CA ASP A 30 -10.20 9.05 4.39
C ASP A 30 -10.15 7.61 4.93
N GLU A 31 -11.18 6.82 4.66
CA GLU A 31 -11.28 5.43 5.06
C GLU A 31 -10.39 4.54 4.18
N ALA A 32 -10.48 4.71 2.86
CA ALA A 32 -9.62 4.04 1.90
C ALA A 32 -8.13 4.34 2.17
N THR A 33 -7.79 5.59 2.51
CA THR A 33 -6.44 6.00 2.89
C THR A 33 -5.96 5.31 4.16
N ARG A 34 -6.79 5.25 5.21
CA ARG A 34 -6.46 4.54 6.46
C ARG A 34 -6.28 3.04 6.24
N ILE A 35 -7.15 2.41 5.47
CA ILE A 35 -7.07 0.98 5.15
C ILE A 35 -5.83 0.70 4.31
N ALA A 36 -5.55 1.52 3.29
CA ALA A 36 -4.37 1.39 2.45
C ALA A 36 -3.07 1.51 3.23
N ALA A 37 -2.97 2.48 4.16
CA ALA A 37 -1.80 2.63 5.03
C ALA A 37 -1.59 1.42 5.94
N ALA A 38 -2.65 0.93 6.60
CA ALA A 38 -2.55 -0.24 7.47
C ALA A 38 -2.22 -1.53 6.70
N THR A 39 -2.70 -1.65 5.46
CA THR A 39 -2.54 -2.86 4.65
C THR A 39 -1.20 -2.89 3.91
N VAL A 40 -0.71 -1.75 3.42
CA VAL A 40 0.56 -1.70 2.68
C VAL A 40 1.73 -2.11 3.56
N ASP A 41 1.72 -1.71 4.84
CA ASP A 41 2.74 -2.07 5.81
C ASP A 41 2.82 -3.59 5.98
N LYS A 42 1.67 -4.24 6.14
CA LYS A 42 1.58 -5.70 6.23
C LYS A 42 2.05 -6.40 4.97
N VAL A 43 1.69 -5.90 3.79
CA VAL A 43 2.11 -6.51 2.52
C VAL A 43 3.63 -6.38 2.33
N MET A 44 4.23 -5.25 2.70
CA MET A 44 5.67 -5.06 2.64
C MET A 44 6.42 -5.99 3.60
N GLU A 45 5.90 -6.19 4.82
CA GLU A 45 6.46 -7.16 5.78
C GLU A 45 6.40 -8.61 5.27
N GLN A 46 5.34 -8.97 4.53
CA GLN A 46 5.22 -10.30 3.92
C GLN A 46 6.12 -10.49 2.70
N ASP A 47 6.27 -9.49 1.83
CA ASP A 47 7.15 -9.57 0.65
C ASP A 47 8.63 -9.65 1.03
N SER A 48 9.03 -9.03 2.13
CA SER A 48 10.43 -9.03 2.59
C SER A 48 10.85 -10.34 3.28
N SER A 49 9.92 -11.27 3.49
CA SER A 49 10.17 -12.59 4.08
C SER A 49 10.17 -13.75 3.06
N GLN A 50 10.17 -13.48 1.76
CA GLN A 50 10.04 -14.49 0.69
C GLN A 50 11.31 -14.68 -0.15
#